data_AF-A0A4Q2Z9G3-F1
#
_entry.id   AF-A0A4Q2Z9G3-F1
#
_cell.length_a   1.000
_cell.length_b   1.000
_cell.length_c   1.000
_cell.angle_alpha   90.00
_cell.angle_beta   90.00
_cell.angle_gamma   90.00
#
_symmetry.space_group_name_H-M   'P 1'
#
loop_
_entity.id
_entity.type
_entity.pdbx_description
1 polymer ?
#
loop_
_entity_poly.entity_id
_entity_poly.type
_entity_poly.pdbx_seq_one_letter_code
_entity_poly.pdbx_strand_id
1 'polypeptide(L)'
;MSCTEPNILVSNSETPTTGLQPALGRWQILFYGLGSMLGAGIYALVGRAAESLGNAIWLAFLAAMIAALLTGLSYACVGGRYAKAGGAAYVTHRALRRPAISYVVGIAVMMSGLTSMATGAQAIAENLEKVFGMDLPIKVVAIG
;
A
#
# COMPACT_ATOMS: atom_id res chain seq x y z
N MET A 1 8.59 5.43 -29.74
CA MET A 1 8.91 6.87 -29.54
C MET A 1 7.76 7.69 -30.10
N SER A 2 7.36 8.76 -29.41
CA SER A 2 6.13 9.57 -29.59
C SER A 2 4.86 9.04 -28.93
N CYS A 3 4.83 9.12 -27.60
CA CYS A 3 3.65 9.66 -26.92
C CYS A 3 4.11 10.94 -26.21
N THR A 4 4.15 12.03 -26.97
CA THR A 4 4.21 13.40 -26.48
C THR A 4 3.02 13.64 -25.54
N GLU A 5 3.30 14.37 -24.45
CA GLU A 5 2.39 14.88 -23.43
C GLU A 5 0.88 14.92 -23.79
N PRO A 6 0.02 14.35 -22.94
CA PRO A 6 -1.29 14.92 -22.70
C PRO A 6 -1.14 16.04 -21.66
N ASN A 7 -1.14 17.26 -22.17
CA ASN A 7 -1.48 18.48 -21.46
C ASN A 7 -2.80 18.25 -20.69
N ILE A 8 -2.69 18.09 -19.38
CA ILE A 8 -3.82 17.95 -18.46
C ILE A 8 -4.43 19.34 -18.31
N LEU A 9 -5.19 19.79 -19.31
CA LEU A 9 -6.11 20.90 -19.16
C LEU A 9 -7.19 20.44 -18.18
N VAL A 10 -6.99 20.85 -16.93
CA VAL A 10 -7.99 20.87 -15.86
C VAL A 10 -9.19 21.65 -16.40
N SER A 11 -10.16 20.93 -16.95
CA SER A 11 -11.45 21.49 -17.34
C SER A 11 -12.16 21.94 -16.07
N ASN A 12 -12.42 23.25 -16.01
CA ASN A 12 -13.28 23.91 -15.05
C ASN A 12 -14.54 23.07 -14.81
N SER A 13 -14.69 22.56 -13.59
CA SER A 13 -15.99 22.21 -13.05
C SER A 13 -16.26 23.18 -11.91
N GLU A 14 -17.03 24.21 -12.21
CA GLU A 14 -17.68 25.05 -11.20
C GLU A 14 -18.59 24.16 -10.36
N THR A 15 -18.14 23.81 -9.15
CA THR A 15 -18.99 23.34 -8.05
C THR A 15 -18.49 23.95 -6.74
N PRO A 16 -19.40 24.30 -5.81
CA PRO A 16 -19.16 25.29 -4.77
C PRO A 16 -18.06 24.88 -3.78
N THR A 17 -17.37 25.92 -3.29
CA THR A 17 -16.20 25.93 -2.42
C THR A 17 -16.25 25.01 -1.20
N THR A 18 -15.67 23.81 -1.32
CA THR A 18 -14.88 23.10 -0.29
C THR A 18 -14.01 22.07 -1.01
N GLY A 19 -13.04 22.54 -1.79
CA GLY A 19 -12.22 21.69 -2.67
C GLY A 19 -10.82 21.46 -2.10
N LEU A 20 -10.48 20.23 -1.74
CA LEU A 20 -9.09 19.84 -1.47
C LEU A 20 -8.23 20.16 -2.69
N GLN A 21 -7.20 20.98 -2.51
CA GLN A 21 -6.23 21.23 -3.57
C GLN A 21 -5.45 19.95 -3.85
N PRO A 22 -5.32 19.51 -5.11
CA PRO A 22 -4.45 18.40 -5.45
C PRO A 22 -2.99 18.77 -5.18
N ALA A 23 -2.53 18.49 -3.96
CA ALA A 23 -1.19 18.84 -3.47
C ALA A 23 -0.12 17.79 -3.80
N LEU A 24 -0.51 16.66 -4.40
CA LEU A 24 0.36 15.54 -4.71
C LEU A 24 0.65 15.49 -6.21
N GLY A 25 1.89 15.81 -6.57
CA GLY A 25 2.42 15.65 -7.92
C GLY A 25 2.69 14.18 -8.28
N ARG A 26 2.81 13.91 -9.58
CA ARG A 26 3.08 12.57 -10.15
C ARG A 26 4.28 11.88 -9.50
N TRP A 27 5.36 12.63 -9.30
CA TRP A 27 6.57 12.12 -8.65
C TRP A 27 6.39 11.82 -7.17
N GLN A 28 5.65 12.66 -6.43
CA GLN A 28 5.40 12.44 -4.99
C GLN A 28 4.60 11.16 -4.77
N ILE A 29 3.58 10.90 -5.59
CA ILE A 29 2.77 9.67 -5.51
C ILE A 29 3.61 8.44 -5.86
N LEU A 30 4.45 8.54 -6.89
CA LEU A 30 5.35 7.45 -7.28
C LEU A 30 6.33 7.11 -6.15
N PHE A 31 7.02 8.11 -5.59
CA PHE A 31 7.95 7.89 -4.48
C PHE A 31 7.25 7.38 -3.23
N TYR A 32 6.04 7.86 -2.94
CA TYR A 32 5.23 7.35 -1.83
C TYR A 32 4.90 5.86 -1.99
N GLY A 33 4.42 5.45 -3.17
CA GLY A 33 4.11 4.05 -3.46
C GLY A 33 5.35 3.14 -3.44
N LEU A 34 6.43 3.58 -4.10
CA LEU A 34 7.70 2.84 -4.12
C LEU A 34 8.29 2.71 -2.72
N GLY A 35 8.28 3.78 -1.93
CA GLY A 35 8.77 3.78 -0.55
C GLY A 35 7.99 2.80 0.32
N SER A 36 6.67 2.75 0.19
CA SER A 36 5.81 1.81 0.92
C SER A 36 6.11 0.35 0.56
N MET A 37 6.25 0.03 -0.75
CA MET A 37 6.59 -1.33 -1.19
C MET A 37 8.00 -1.76 -0.76
N LEU A 38 8.99 -0.88 -0.90
CA LEU A 38 10.37 -1.20 -0.52
C LEU A 38 10.50 -1.36 1.00
N GLY A 39 9.91 -0.44 1.78
CA GLY A 39 9.91 -0.44 3.24
C GLY A 39 9.24 -1.67 3.84
N ALA A 40 7.94 -1.82 3.60
CA ALA A 40 7.15 -2.89 4.22
C ALA A 40 7.40 -4.27 3.58
N GLY A 41 7.75 -4.31 2.29
CA GLY A 41 7.99 -5.56 1.57
C GLY A 41 9.44 -6.01 1.68
N ILE A 42 10.33 -5.32 0.98
CA ILE A 42 11.70 -5.81 0.77
C ILE A 42 12.49 -5.87 2.08
N TYR A 43 12.51 -4.80 2.86
CA TYR A 43 13.31 -4.77 4.08
C TYR A 43 12.78 -5.73 5.16
N ALA A 44 11.47 -5.94 5.24
CA ALA A 44 10.88 -6.87 6.20
C ALA A 44 11.02 -8.35 5.78
N LEU A 45 10.85 -8.65 4.48
CA LEU A 45 10.79 -10.03 3.99
C LEU A 45 12.17 -10.60 3.62
N VAL A 46 13.12 -9.80 3.14
CA VAL A 46 14.44 -10.32 2.69
C VAL A 46 15.17 -11.03 3.81
N GLY A 47 15.09 -10.55 5.06
CA GLY A 47 15.74 -11.20 6.20
C GLY A 47 15.19 -12.62 6.44
N ARG A 48 13.86 -12.78 6.49
CA ARG A 48 13.21 -14.09 6.68
C ARG A 48 13.36 -15.01 5.46
N ALA A 49 13.31 -14.42 4.27
CA ALA A 49 13.46 -15.16 3.02
C ALA A 49 14.91 -15.66 2.85
N ALA A 50 15.93 -14.90 3.28
CA ALA A 50 17.33 -15.31 3.20
C ALA A 50 17.61 -16.54 4.08
N GLU A 51 16.96 -16.62 5.25
CA GLU A 51 17.03 -17.77 6.15
C GLU A 51 16.42 -19.04 5.54
N SER A 52 15.33 -18.91 4.79
CA SER A 52 14.60 -20.05 4.21
C SER A 52 15.08 -20.48 2.81
N LEU A 53 15.48 -19.53 1.96
CA LEU A 53 15.78 -19.75 0.53
C LEU A 53 17.27 -19.68 0.21
N GLY A 54 18.10 -19.18 1.12
CA GLY A 54 19.54 -19.03 0.91
C GLY A 54 19.88 -18.37 -0.42
N ASN A 55 20.68 -19.04 -1.25
CA ASN A 55 21.10 -18.54 -2.57
C ASN A 55 20.01 -18.52 -3.65
N ALA A 56 18.86 -19.18 -3.45
CA ALA A 56 17.78 -19.22 -4.45
C ALA A 56 16.85 -17.98 -4.39
N ILE A 57 17.08 -17.07 -3.45
CA ILE A 57 16.21 -15.92 -3.19
C ILE A 57 16.05 -14.99 -4.39
N TRP A 58 17.10 -14.83 -5.21
CA TRP A 58 17.07 -13.95 -6.38
C TRP A 58 16.13 -14.45 -7.48
N LEU A 59 15.99 -15.79 -7.64
CA LEU A 59 15.06 -16.39 -8.59
C LEU A 59 13.61 -16.18 -8.17
N ALA A 60 13.32 -16.42 -6.89
CA ALA A 60 11.98 -16.18 -6.32
C ALA A 60 11.60 -14.70 -6.43
N PHE A 61 12.55 -13.80 -6.18
CA PHE A 61 12.34 -12.36 -6.29
C PHE A 61 12.04 -11.92 -7.73
N LEU A 62 12.77 -12.48 -8.71
CA LEU A 62 12.55 -12.18 -10.12
C LEU A 62 11.17 -12.64 -10.59
N ALA A 63 10.73 -13.83 -10.18
CA ALA A 63 9.39 -14.34 -10.47
C ALA A 63 8.30 -13.45 -9.86
N ALA A 64 8.47 -13.01 -8.61
CA ALA A 64 7.54 -12.10 -7.93
C ALA A 64 7.46 -10.73 -8.64
N MET A 65 8.59 -10.19 -9.11
CA MET A 65 8.62 -8.93 -9.86
C MET A 65 7.84 -9.01 -11.16
N ILE A 66 7.92 -10.12 -11.88
CA ILE A 66 7.14 -10.33 -13.12
C ILE A 66 5.64 -10.37 -12.81
N ALA A 67 5.23 -11.10 -11.77
CA ALA A 67 3.83 -11.17 -11.34
C ALA A 67 3.29 -9.81 -10.87
N ALA A 68 4.10 -9.05 -10.13
CA ALA A 68 3.77 -7.72 -9.66
C ALA A 68 3.66 -6.72 -10.82
N LEU A 69 4.55 -6.78 -11.81
CA LEU A 69 4.47 -5.94 -13.02
C LEU A 69 3.19 -6.20 -13.81
N LEU A 70 2.83 -7.48 -14.01
CA LEU A 70 1.61 -7.85 -14.72
C LEU A 70 0.35 -7.35 -14.00
N THR A 71 0.37 -7.44 -12.66
CA THR A 71 -0.69 -6.92 -11.79
C THR A 71 -0.76 -5.39 -11.86
N GLY A 72 0.37 -4.71 -11.72
CA GLY A 72 0.49 -3.26 -11.81
C GLY A 72 0.02 -2.72 -13.15
N LEU A 73 0.37 -3.38 -14.26
CA LEU A 73 -0.08 -3.02 -15.60
C LEU A 73 -1.61 -3.15 -15.73
N SER A 74 -2.19 -4.22 -15.17
CA SER A 74 -3.64 -4.42 -15.12
C SER A 74 -4.34 -3.30 -14.32
N TYR A 75 -3.78 -2.94 -13.16
CA TYR A 75 -4.27 -1.80 -12.37
C TYR A 75 -4.09 -0.45 -13.07
N ALA A 76 -3.00 -0.25 -13.81
CA ALA A 76 -2.75 0.98 -14.57
C ALA A 76 -3.75 1.14 -15.73
N CYS A 77 -4.06 0.06 -16.45
CA CYS A 77 -5.09 0.06 -17.50
C CYS A 77 -6.49 0.39 -16.97
N VAL A 78 -6.84 -0.08 -15.77
CA VAL A 78 -8.13 0.23 -15.11
C VAL A 78 -8.12 1.64 -14.50
N GLY A 79 -7.03 2.02 -13.84
CA GLY A 79 -6.87 3.34 -13.20
C GLY A 79 -6.90 4.50 -14.19
N GLY A 80 -6.35 4.30 -15.40
CA GLY A 80 -6.45 5.27 -16.49
C GLY A 80 -7.87 5.45 -17.05
N ARG A 81 -8.75 4.45 -16.91
CA ARG A 81 -10.16 4.51 -17.38
C ARG A 81 -11.12 5.11 -16.34
N TYR A 82 -10.76 5.12 -15.06
CA TYR A 82 -11.62 5.58 -13.96
C TYR A 82 -10.89 6.58 -13.03
N ALA A 83 -10.36 7.66 -13.59
CA ALA A 83 -9.68 8.73 -12.85
C ALA A 83 -10.66 9.75 -12.26
N LYS A 84 -11.54 9.32 -11.32
CA LYS A 84 -12.40 10.23 -10.55
C LYS A 84 -12.01 10.17 -9.08
N ALA A 85 -11.86 11.35 -8.44
CA ALA A 85 -11.33 11.56 -7.10
C ALA A 85 -12.23 11.02 -5.96
N GLY A 86 -12.53 9.72 -5.98
CA GLY A 86 -13.29 9.01 -4.96
C GLY A 86 -12.69 7.66 -4.54
N GLY A 87 -11.59 7.21 -5.16
CA GLY A 87 -10.99 5.90 -4.88
C GLY A 87 -12.05 4.77 -4.88
N ALA A 88 -11.84 3.74 -4.05
CA ALA A 88 -12.79 2.63 -3.87
C ALA A 88 -14.24 3.08 -3.60
N ALA A 89 -14.50 4.31 -3.12
CA ALA A 89 -15.84 4.81 -2.81
C ALA A 89 -16.72 5.04 -4.05
N TYR A 90 -16.17 5.39 -5.22
CA TYR A 90 -16.99 5.47 -6.46
C TYR A 90 -17.23 4.08 -7.07
N VAL A 91 -16.31 3.13 -6.88
CA VAL A 91 -16.45 1.73 -7.33
C VAL A 91 -17.45 0.97 -6.46
N THR A 92 -17.47 1.13 -5.13
CA THR A 92 -18.52 0.53 -4.28
C THR A 92 -19.88 1.20 -4.47
N HIS A 93 -19.92 2.53 -4.68
CA HIS A 93 -21.17 3.25 -4.95
C HIS A 93 -21.78 2.93 -6.33
N ARG A 94 -21.01 2.32 -7.26
CA ARG A 94 -21.50 1.92 -8.60
C ARG A 94 -21.52 0.41 -8.88
N ALA A 95 -20.67 -0.39 -8.25
CA ALA A 95 -20.59 -1.84 -8.49
C ALA A 95 -21.54 -2.66 -7.60
N LEU A 96 -21.87 -2.19 -6.39
CA LEU A 96 -22.68 -2.98 -5.46
C LEU A 96 -24.05 -2.35 -5.19
N ARG A 97 -25.03 -2.78 -5.99
CA ARG A 97 -26.48 -2.70 -5.73
C ARG A 97 -26.94 -3.44 -4.44
N ARG A 98 -26.03 -3.75 -3.49
CA ARG A 98 -26.27 -4.42 -2.19
C ARG A 98 -25.30 -3.86 -1.11
N PRO A 99 -25.75 -3.00 -0.18
CA PRO A 99 -24.89 -2.30 0.79
C PRO A 99 -24.19 -3.21 1.83
N ALA A 100 -24.73 -4.42 2.09
CA ALA A 100 -24.20 -5.32 3.12
C ALA A 100 -22.80 -5.87 2.81
N ILE A 101 -22.52 -6.26 1.55
CA ILE A 101 -21.24 -6.88 1.18
C ILE A 101 -20.12 -5.83 1.18
N SER A 102 -20.43 -4.59 0.78
CA SER A 102 -19.48 -3.48 0.83
C SER A 102 -19.09 -3.13 2.28
N TYR A 103 -20.01 -3.27 3.23
CA TYR A 103 -19.74 -3.06 4.65
C TYR A 103 -18.82 -4.16 5.21
N VAL A 104 -19.08 -5.43 4.87
CA VAL A 104 -18.23 -6.56 5.28
C VAL A 104 -16.81 -6.44 4.73
N VAL A 105 -16.66 -6.07 3.45
CA VAL A 105 -15.33 -5.85 2.85
C VAL A 105 -14.64 -4.64 3.49
N GLY A 106 -15.38 -3.57 3.80
CA GLY A 106 -14.85 -2.40 4.50
C GLY A 106 -14.31 -2.75 5.89
N ILE A 107 -15.07 -3.52 6.68
CA ILE A 107 -14.61 -4.02 7.99
C ILE A 107 -13.40 -4.94 7.83
N ALA A 108 -13.42 -5.86 6.86
CA ALA A 108 -12.31 -6.79 6.64
C ALA A 108 -11.00 -6.08 6.29
N VAL A 109 -11.05 -5.05 5.44
CA VAL A 109 -9.87 -4.23 5.10
C VAL A 109 -9.38 -3.44 6.31
N MET A 110 -10.29 -2.85 7.10
CA MET A 110 -9.94 -2.16 8.34
C MET A 110 -9.25 -3.08 9.34
N MET A 111 -9.78 -4.29 9.56
CA MET A 111 -9.17 -5.27 10.45
C MET A 111 -7.79 -5.70 9.95
N SER A 112 -7.63 -5.95 8.64
CA SER A 112 -6.33 -6.29 8.05
C SER A 112 -5.29 -5.19 8.26
N GLY A 113 -5.70 -3.91 8.14
CA GLY A 113 -4.82 -2.77 8.43
C GLY A 113 -4.42 -2.71 9.89
N LEU A 114 -5.37 -2.90 10.81
CA LEU A 114 -5.14 -2.88 12.25
C LEU A 114 -4.18 -3.99 12.70
N THR A 115 -4.37 -5.22 12.20
CA THR A 115 -3.47 -6.35 12.46
C THR A 115 -2.06 -6.04 11.98
N SER A 116 -1.90 -5.47 10.79
CA SER A 116 -0.58 -5.13 10.27
C SER A 116 0.12 -4.05 11.11
N MET A 117 -0.62 -3.07 11.65
CA MET A 117 -0.08 -2.05 12.55
C MET A 117 0.36 -2.66 13.89
N ALA A 118 -0.44 -3.57 14.45
CA ALA A 118 -0.10 -4.28 15.69
C ALA A 118 1.18 -5.12 15.53
N THR A 119 1.26 -5.94 14.48
CA THR A 119 2.47 -6.74 14.20
C THR A 119 3.69 -5.85 13.96
N GLY A 120 3.51 -4.71 13.27
CA GLY A 120 4.59 -3.74 13.05
C GLY A 120 5.11 -3.12 14.35
N ALA A 121 4.22 -2.77 15.28
CA ALA A 121 4.59 -2.22 16.58
C ALA A 121 5.35 -3.26 17.43
N GLN A 122 4.86 -4.50 17.48
CA GLN A 122 5.53 -5.60 18.17
C GLN A 122 6.92 -5.88 17.58
N ALA A 123 7.04 -5.92 16.25
CA ALA A 123 8.32 -6.13 15.58
C ALA A 123 9.34 -5.03 15.94
N ILE A 124 8.91 -3.77 16.01
CA ILE A 124 9.80 -2.66 16.40
C ILE A 124 10.21 -2.79 17.87
N ALA A 125 9.26 -3.14 18.76
CA ALA A 125 9.54 -3.34 20.17
C ALA A 125 10.60 -4.43 20.40
N GLU A 126 10.44 -5.59 19.76
CA GLU A 126 11.42 -6.69 19.84
C GLU A 126 12.82 -6.28 19.32
N ASN A 127 12.87 -5.48 18.25
CA ASN A 127 14.14 -5.00 17.69
C ASN A 127 14.81 -3.98 18.62
N LEU A 128 14.03 -3.11 19.27
CA LEU A 128 14.54 -2.12 20.20
C LEU A 128 15.09 -2.77 21.48
N GLU A 129 14.42 -3.81 21.99
CA GLU A 129 14.89 -4.62 23.12
C GLU A 129 16.23 -5.30 22.82
N LYS A 130 16.36 -5.89 21.63
CA LYS A 130 17.63 -6.50 21.17
C LYS A 130 18.77 -5.49 21.03
N VAL A 131 18.47 -4.26 20.63
CA VAL A 131 19.47 -3.19 20.46
C VAL A 131 19.90 -2.58 21.80
N PHE A 132 18.97 -2.40 22.75
CA PHE A 132 19.28 -1.79 24.05
C PHE A 132 19.78 -2.78 25.10
N GLY A 133 19.66 -4.10 24.88
CA GLY A 133 20.28 -5.13 25.72
C GLY A 133 19.88 -5.09 27.19
N MET A 134 18.75 -4.46 27.49
CA MET A 134 18.28 -4.17 28.83
C MET A 134 17.04 -5.04 29.06
N ASP A 135 17.15 -5.99 30.00
CA ASP A 135 16.10 -6.92 30.44
C ASP A 135 14.99 -6.12 31.14
N LEU A 136 14.23 -5.32 30.37
CA LEU A 136 13.03 -4.65 30.87
C LEU A 136 11.91 -5.68 30.94
N PRO A 137 11.12 -5.68 32.02
CA PRO A 137 10.20 -6.76 32.35
C PRO A 137 9.19 -6.95 31.22
N ILE A 138 9.27 -8.13 30.60
CA ILE A 138 8.53 -8.73 29.48
C ILE A 138 6.98 -8.57 29.60
N LYS A 139 6.49 -8.11 30.74
CA LYS A 139 5.07 -7.96 31.08
C LYS A 139 4.41 -6.69 30.55
N VAL A 140 5.15 -5.67 30.11
CA VAL A 140 4.55 -4.40 29.65
C VAL A 140 4.43 -4.32 28.13
N VAL A 141 5.37 -4.92 27.39
CA VAL A 141 5.35 -4.95 25.91
C VAL A 141 4.41 -6.03 25.37
N ALA A 142 4.23 -7.15 26.07
CA ALA A 142 3.34 -8.24 25.63
C ALA A 142 1.83 -7.95 25.78
N ILE A 143 1.45 -6.85 26.43
CA ILE A 143 0.05 -6.48 26.71
C ILE A 143 -0.47 -5.40 25.72
N GLY A 144 0.40 -4.86 24.86
CA GLY A 144 0.05 -3.84 23.85
C GLY A 144 0.09 -4.38 22.43
#